data_AF-A0A0G1ITC9-F1
#
_entry.id   AF-A0A0G1ITC9-F1
#
_cell.length_a   1.000
_cell.length_b   1.000
_cell.length_c   1.000
_cell.angle_alpha   90.00
_cell.angle_beta   90.00
_cell.angle_gamma   90.00
#
_symmetry.space_group_name_H-M   'P 1'
#
loop_
_entity.id
_entity.type
_entity.pdbx_description
1 polymer ?
#
loop_
_entity_poly.entity_id
_entity_poly.type
_entity_poly.pdbx_seq_one_letter_code
_entity_poly.pdbx_strand_id
1 'polypeptide(L)' 'MTTEDKKKMSVMLKRIQGQVGGIERMVNEDKSCEAVVTQITAAMSSLKSVAKTLLSDAVGSCSKEEYTKLLKRFL' A
#
# COMPACT_ATOMS: atom_id res chain seq x y z
N MET A 1 15.64 1.05 10.33
CA MET A 1 15.42 0.77 8.89
C MET A 1 16.69 0.29 8.22
N THR A 2 16.77 -1.02 7.94
CA THR A 2 17.94 -1.61 7.28
C THR A 2 17.90 -1.38 5.75
N THR A 3 19.04 -1.57 5.08
CA THR A 3 19.13 -1.53 3.60
C THR A 3 18.24 -2.59 2.95
N GLU A 4 18.08 -3.75 3.59
CA GLU A 4 17.22 -4.83 3.12
C GLU A 4 15.73 -4.46 3.22
N ASP A 5 15.32 -3.77 4.29
CA ASP A 5 13.94 -3.28 4.42
C ASP A 5 13.60 -2.25 3.36
N LYS A 6 14.53 -1.32 3.08
CA LYS A 6 14.39 -0.34 1.99
C LYS A 6 14.22 -1.04 0.64
N LYS A 7 14.98 -2.10 0.38
CA LYS A 7 14.89 -2.89 -0.87
C LYS A 7 13.53 -3.59 -0.97
N LYS A 8 13.07 -4.24 0.10
CA LYS A 8 11.73 -4.87 0.16
C LYS A 8 10.62 -3.86 -0.08
N MET A 9 10.69 -2.69 0.58
CA MET A 9 9.73 -1.61 0.38
C MET A 9 9.74 -1.09 -1.07
N SER A 10 10.92 -0.92 -1.67
CA SER A 10 11.04 -0.50 -3.07
C SER A 10 10.34 -1.48 -4.01
N VAL A 11 10.50 -2.80 -3.80
CA VAL A 11 9.81 -3.83 -4.58
C VAL A 11 8.29 -3.74 -4.42
N MET A 12 7.79 -3.60 -3.18
CA MET A 12 6.36 -3.45 -2.93
C MET A 12 5.77 -2.20 -3.58
N LEU A 13 6.45 -1.06 -3.47
CA LEU A 13 6.02 0.20 -4.07
C LEU A 13 5.99 0.15 -5.59
N LYS A 14 7.00 -0.47 -6.24
CA LYS A 14 6.99 -0.70 -7.69
C LYS A 14 5.81 -1.55 -8.14
N ARG A 15 5.45 -2.58 -7.37
CA ARG A 15 4.26 -3.40 -7.64
C ARG A 15 2.99 -2.55 -7.56
N ILE A 16 2.85 -1.73 -6.51
CA ILE A 16 1.70 -0.83 -6.33
C ILE A 16 1.60 0.16 -7.48
N GLN A 17 2.71 0.74 -7.93
CA GLN A 17 2.73 1.62 -9.10
C GLN A 17 2.14 0.93 -10.35
N GLY A 18 2.50 -0.34 -10.58
CA GLY A 18 1.91 -1.15 -11.64
C GLY A 18 0.41 -1.41 -11.46
N GLN A 19 -0.05 -1.63 -10.22
CA GLN A 19 -1.48 -1.76 -9.92
C GLN A 19 -2.24 -0.46 -10.22
N VAL A 20 -1.70 0.70 -9.82
CA VAL A 20 -2.31 2.01 -10.08
C VAL A 20 -2.39 2.30 -11.58
N GLY A 21 -1.31 2.05 -12.35
CA GLY A 21 -1.35 2.17 -13.81
C GLY A 21 -2.28 1.15 -14.48
N GLY A 22 -2.50 -0.01 -13.86
CA GLY A 22 -3.53 -0.96 -14.28
C GLY A 22 -4.94 -0.40 -14.09
N ILE A 23 -5.22 0.19 -12.92
CA ILE A 23 -6.51 0.81 -12.61
C ILE A 23 -6.82 1.95 -13.58
N GLU A 24 -5.84 2.83 -13.86
CA GLU A 24 -5.99 3.92 -14.83
C GLU A 24 -6.40 3.39 -16.21
N ARG A 25 -5.72 2.35 -16.72
CA ARG A 25 -6.10 1.70 -17.98
C ARG A 25 -7.49 1.10 -17.94
N MET A 26 -7.87 0.44 -16.85
CA MET A 26 -9.20 -0.15 -16.70
C MET A 26 -10.30 0.92 -16.75
N VAL A 27 -10.06 2.10 -16.16
CA VAL A 27 -10.99 3.23 -16.26
C VAL A 27 -11.09 3.73 -17.69
N ASN A 28 -9.96 3.90 -18.38
CA ASN A 28 -9.93 4.36 -19.78
C ASN A 28 -10.53 3.34 -20.77
N GLU A 29 -10.53 2.05 -20.42
CA GLU A 29 -11.14 0.96 -21.19
C GLU A 29 -12.59 0.66 -20.79
N ASP A 30 -13.22 1.53 -19.99
CA ASP A 30 -14.61 1.39 -19.52
C ASP A 30 -14.91 0.02 -18.89
N LYS A 31 -13.96 -0.55 -18.12
CA LYS A 31 -14.20 -1.79 -17.38
C LYS A 31 -15.30 -1.59 -16.33
N SER A 32 -15.96 -2.68 -15.96
CA SER A 32 -17.03 -2.64 -14.96
C SER A 32 -16.56 -2.05 -13.64
N CYS A 33 -17.46 -1.32 -12.98
CA CYS A 33 -17.21 -0.72 -11.66
C CYS A 33 -16.70 -1.76 -10.65
N GLU A 34 -17.31 -2.94 -10.61
CA GLU A 34 -16.88 -4.04 -9.74
C GLU A 34 -15.43 -4.47 -9.98
N ALA A 35 -15.03 -4.61 -11.25
CA ALA A 35 -13.66 -4.99 -11.59
C ALA A 35 -12.65 -3.92 -11.18
N VAL A 36 -12.96 -2.64 -11.42
CA VAL A 36 -12.11 -1.50 -11.04
C VAL A 36 -11.99 -1.41 -9.51
N VAL A 37 -13.11 -1.49 -8.78
CA VAL A 37 -13.14 -1.46 -7.32
C VAL A 37 -12.37 -2.64 -6.72
N THR A 38 -12.45 -3.82 -7.32
CA THR A 38 -11.65 -4.98 -6.91
C THR A 38 -10.15 -4.70 -7.01
N GLN A 39 -9.69 -4.06 -8.10
CA GLN A 39 -8.28 -3.71 -8.21
C GLN A 39 -7.86 -2.59 -7.25
N ILE A 40 -8.74 -1.61 -6.99
CA ILE A 40 -8.49 -0.56 -6.00
C ILE A 40 -8.29 -1.18 -4.60
N THR A 41 -9.18 -2.08 -4.17
CA THR A 41 -9.07 -2.73 -2.85
C THR A 41 -7.81 -3.60 -2.75
N ALA A 42 -7.37 -4.23 -3.85
CA ALA A 42 -6.11 -4.94 -3.91
C ALA A 42 -4.90 -3.99 -3.76
N ALA A 43 -4.91 -2.82 -4.40
CA ALA A 43 -3.87 -1.81 -4.27
C ALA A 43 -3.81 -1.23 -2.84
N MET A 44 -4.97 -0.96 -2.22
CA MET A 44 -5.06 -0.54 -0.82
C MET A 44 -4.46 -1.59 0.14
N SER A 45 -4.73 -2.87 -0.09
CA SER A 45 -4.16 -3.97 0.71
C SER A 45 -2.63 -4.05 0.59
N SER A 46 -2.09 -3.82 -0.61
CA SER A 46 -0.64 -3.70 -0.82
C SER A 46 -0.06 -2.50 -0.07
N LEU A 47 -0.68 -1.32 -0.16
CA LEU A 47 -0.24 -0.11 0.57
C LEU A 47 -0.23 -0.32 2.09
N LYS A 48 -1.24 -1.01 2.62
CA LYS A 48 -1.30 -1.37 4.04
C LYS A 48 -0.13 -2.27 4.46
N SER A 49 0.32 -3.17 3.59
CA SER A 49 1.48 -4.02 3.85
C SER A 49 2.79 -3.22 3.89
N VAL A 50 2.94 -2.21 3.02
CA VAL A 50 4.07 -1.27 3.06
C VAL A 50 4.07 -0.49 4.37
N ALA A 51 2.92 0.05 4.76
CA ALA A 51 2.79 0.78 6.03
C ALA A 51 3.16 -0.11 7.23
N LYS A 52 2.66 -1.35 7.29
CA LYS A 52 3.06 -2.31 8.34
C LYS A 52 4.56 -2.56 8.36
N THR A 53 5.19 -2.73 7.20
CA THR A 53 6.63 -2.98 7.10
C THR A 53 7.44 -1.80 7.63
N LEU A 54 7.04 -0.58 7.30
CA LEU A 54 7.66 0.64 7.80
C LEU A 54 7.54 0.76 9.34
N LEU A 55 6.42 0.30 9.90
CA LEU A 55 6.15 0.37 11.34
C LEU A 55 6.82 -0.73 12.15
N SER A 56 6.96 -1.93 11.59
CA SER A 56 7.65 -3.05 12.25
C SER A 56 9.12 -2.74 12.54
N ASP A 57 9.72 -1.80 11.80
CA ASP A 57 11.11 -1.37 11.94
C ASP A 57 11.28 -0.15 12.89
N ALA A 58 10.19 0.53 13.25
CA ALA A 58 10.18 1.65 14.18
C ALA A 58 10.19 1.22 15.67
N VAL A 59 11.03 0.24 16.03
CA VAL A 59 11.25 -0.14 17.44
C VAL A 59 11.95 0.98 18.24
N GLY A 60 12.40 2.07 17.62
CA GLY A 60 13.21 3.11 18.27
C GLY A 60 12.61 4.51 18.45
N SER A 61 11.66 5.00 17.63
CA SER A 61 11.32 6.44 17.73
C SER A 61 9.97 6.89 17.17
N CYS A 62 9.03 5.98 16.91
CA CYS A 62 7.70 6.40 16.48
C CYS A 62 6.65 5.58 17.24
N SER A 63 5.93 6.26 18.14
CA SER A 63 5.03 5.61 19.10
C SER A 63 3.98 4.77 18.37
N LYS A 64 3.79 3.51 18.81
CA LYS A 64 2.77 2.59 18.26
C LYS A 64 1.35 3.19 18.26
N GLU A 65 1.08 4.18 19.11
CA GLU A 65 -0.23 4.79 19.30
C GLU A 65 -0.61 5.82 18.21
N GLU A 66 0.33 6.60 17.68
CA GLU A 66 0.05 7.57 16.61
C GLU A 66 -0.33 6.90 15.29
N TYR A 67 0.34 5.80 14.93
CA TYR A 67 0.06 5.09 13.68
C TYR A 67 -1.20 4.26 13.70
N THR A 68 -1.60 3.76 14.87
CA THR A 68 -2.86 3.02 14.99
C THR A 68 -4.05 3.90 14.60
N LYS A 69 -3.99 5.21 14.86
CA LYS A 69 -4.99 6.18 14.41
C LYS A 69 -4.96 6.38 12.89
N LEU A 70 -3.78 6.47 12.29
CA LEU A 70 -3.62 6.63 10.84
C LEU A 70 -4.14 5.42 10.07
N LEU A 71 -3.87 4.20 10.55
CA LEU A 71 -4.31 2.96 9.88
C LEU A 71 -5.80 2.65 10.08
N LYS A 72 -6.40 3.05 11.21
CA LYS A 72 -7.85 2.89 11.47
C LYS A 72 -8.73 3.66 10.51
N ARG A 73 -8.22 4.72 9.87
CA ARG A 73 -8.98 5.51 8.88
C ARG A 73 -9.11 4.82 7.52
N PHE A 74 -8.31 3.78 7.27
CA PHE A 74 -8.29 2.98 6.05
C PHE A 74 -8.84 1.56 6.25
N LEU A 75 -9.35 1.25 7.46
CA LEU A 75 -9.98 0.00 7.87
C LEU A 75 -11.46 0.27 8.14
#